data_AF-A0A1C2E0H9-F1
#
_entry.id   AF-A0A1C2E0H9-F1
#
_cell.length_a   1.000
_cell.length_b   1.000
_cell.length_c   1.000
_cell.angle_alpha   90.00
_cell.angle_beta   90.00
_cell.angle_gamma   90.00
#
_symmetry.space_group_name_H-M   'P 1'
#
loop_
_entity.id
_entity.type
_entity.pdbx_description
1 polymer ?
#
loop_
_entity_poly.entity_id
_entity_poly.type
_entity_poly.pdbx_seq_one_letter_code
_entity_poly.pdbx_strand_id
1 'polypeptide(L)'
;MLWKGCIKGAGDGSARLVEGSAGARGRVEKSVPSSNSASASVGGEERGQEEPSSRVQQLLSGLPVCQAPGAFATPPPVCPSVWERDKALLARYHAYVDDAEKIGWRALPDASREEGRQLAAQWRSRAIDLSNAKATEQCDGIYWYFQSAAIASLFADGSESEAFARYRRDAESYRGWSRVGGQVQLFDEYVTVIASGAQLRQGAE
;
A
#
# COMPACT_ATOMS: atom_id res chain seq x y z
N MET A 1 11.37 -6.89 -13.38
CA MET A 1 11.40 -6.40 -14.78
C MET A 1 11.77 -4.93 -14.73
N LEU A 2 12.89 -4.53 -15.36
CA LEU A 2 13.46 -3.19 -15.29
C LEU A 2 12.77 -2.27 -16.31
N TRP A 3 12.08 -1.23 -15.86
CA TRP A 3 11.38 -0.27 -16.73
C TRP A 3 12.38 0.72 -17.33
N LYS A 4 12.75 0.52 -18.59
CA LYS A 4 13.51 1.49 -19.40
C LYS A 4 12.59 2.03 -20.50
N GLY A 5 12.02 3.20 -20.28
CA GLY A 5 11.27 3.93 -21.30
C GLY A 5 10.85 5.31 -20.79
N CYS A 6 11.26 6.36 -21.50
CA CYS A 6 10.90 7.77 -21.35
C CYS A 6 11.68 8.68 -20.38
N ILE A 7 12.62 8.19 -19.55
CA ILE A 7 13.49 9.08 -18.76
C ILE A 7 14.84 9.29 -19.48
N LYS A 8 14.94 10.31 -20.36
CA LYS A 8 16.22 10.73 -20.95
C LYS A 8 16.31 12.25 -21.14
N GLY A 9 17.23 12.87 -20.38
CA GLY A 9 17.91 14.16 -20.63
C GLY A 9 17.49 15.33 -19.70
N ALA A 10 18.37 16.11 -19.05
CA ALA A 10 19.83 16.27 -19.16
C ALA A 10 20.43 17.09 -17.97
N GLY A 11 21.74 16.95 -17.71
CA GLY A 11 22.60 17.90 -16.98
C GLY A 11 22.98 17.51 -15.53
N ASP A 12 23.94 16.62 -15.27
CA ASP A 12 25.42 16.79 -15.21
C ASP A 12 25.94 17.45 -13.91
N GLY A 13 26.83 16.76 -13.17
CA GLY A 13 27.39 17.32 -11.93
C GLY A 13 27.95 16.34 -10.88
N SER A 14 29.06 15.68 -11.21
CA SER A 14 30.19 15.39 -10.30
C SER A 14 30.01 14.41 -9.11
N ALA A 15 30.61 13.23 -9.28
CA ALA A 15 30.89 12.25 -8.24
C ALA A 15 32.06 12.66 -7.34
N ARG A 16 32.01 12.30 -6.05
CA ARG A 16 33.20 11.90 -5.28
C ARG A 16 32.88 10.77 -4.30
N LEU A 17 33.51 9.64 -4.58
CA LEU A 17 33.80 8.52 -3.69
C LEU A 17 34.75 8.96 -2.56
N VAL A 18 34.52 8.48 -1.34
CA VAL A 18 35.58 8.08 -0.40
C VAL A 18 35.10 6.82 0.33
N GLU A 19 35.81 5.73 0.11
CA GLU A 19 35.79 4.50 0.89
C GLU A 19 36.42 4.73 2.27
N GLY A 20 35.94 4.00 3.28
CA GLY A 20 36.60 3.84 4.57
C GLY A 20 36.39 2.43 5.08
N SER A 21 37.46 1.64 5.12
CA SER A 21 37.49 0.26 5.61
C SER A 21 38.45 0.13 6.80
N ALA A 22 38.16 -0.88 7.63
CA ALA A 22 39.05 -1.65 8.52
C ALA A 22 39.16 -1.29 10.02
N GLY A 23 39.05 -2.35 10.83
CA GLY A 23 39.55 -2.49 12.21
C GLY A 23 38.42 -2.48 13.26
N ALA A 24 38.35 -3.36 14.27
CA ALA A 24 39.26 -4.38 14.76
C ALA A 24 38.53 -5.34 15.73
N ARG A 25 39.17 -6.47 15.97
CA ARG A 25 38.86 -7.55 16.93
C ARG A 25 38.49 -7.07 18.34
N GLY A 26 37.57 -7.78 18.99
CA GLY A 26 37.38 -7.77 20.44
C GLY A 26 36.65 -9.03 20.92
N ARG A 27 37.40 -10.06 21.28
CA ARG A 27 36.97 -11.28 21.98
C ARG A 27 37.00 -11.00 23.48
N VAL A 28 35.88 -11.21 24.19
CA VAL A 28 35.89 -11.54 25.63
C VAL A 28 34.72 -12.50 25.93
N GLU A 29 35.08 -13.68 26.42
CA GLU A 29 34.21 -14.68 27.06
C GLU A 29 33.65 -14.16 28.38
N LYS A 30 32.40 -14.53 28.71
CA LYS A 30 32.04 -14.79 30.11
C LYS A 30 30.79 -15.66 30.27
N SER A 31 31.06 -16.94 30.57
CA SER A 31 30.54 -17.69 31.71
C SER A 31 29.01 -17.83 31.88
N VAL A 32 28.52 -19.01 31.51
CA VAL A 32 27.29 -19.63 32.03
C VAL A 32 27.59 -20.28 33.40
N PRO A 33 26.67 -20.22 34.37
CA PRO A 33 26.54 -21.28 35.37
C PRO A 33 25.23 -22.04 35.19
N SER A 34 25.38 -23.35 35.11
CA SER A 34 24.37 -24.39 35.26
C SER A 34 23.98 -24.54 36.74
N SER A 35 22.70 -24.81 37.03
CA SER A 35 22.23 -26.02 37.76
C SER A 35 20.81 -25.87 38.33
N ASN A 36 19.93 -26.78 37.86
CA ASN A 36 18.97 -27.63 38.56
C ASN A 36 18.29 -27.17 39.88
N SER A 37 16.97 -27.34 39.97
CA SER A 37 16.34 -28.41 40.78
C SER A 37 14.81 -28.41 40.70
N ALA A 38 14.25 -29.61 40.80
CA ALA A 38 12.85 -29.99 40.73
C ALA A 38 12.07 -29.75 42.03
N SER A 39 10.73 -29.77 41.97
CA SER A 39 9.88 -30.70 42.73
C SER A 39 8.37 -30.50 42.48
N ALA A 40 7.64 -31.59 42.66
CA ALA A 40 6.23 -31.82 42.41
C ALA A 40 5.31 -31.50 43.60
N SER A 41 3.99 -31.44 43.35
CA SER A 41 2.85 -32.01 44.14
C SER A 41 1.54 -31.50 43.51
N VAL A 42 0.67 -32.34 42.94
CA VAL A 42 -0.40 -33.18 43.56
C VAL A 42 -1.48 -32.39 44.31
N GLY A 43 -2.71 -32.49 43.80
CA GLY A 43 -3.93 -32.61 44.60
C GLY A 43 -5.04 -31.59 44.30
N GLY A 44 -6.21 -32.09 43.87
CA GLY A 44 -7.49 -31.37 43.98
C GLY A 44 -8.44 -31.55 42.79
N GLU A 45 -9.29 -32.56 42.85
CA GLU A 45 -10.49 -32.69 41.99
C GLU A 45 -11.50 -31.58 42.30
N GLU A 46 -12.10 -31.00 41.26
CA GLU A 46 -13.52 -30.61 41.30
C GLU A 46 -14.15 -30.83 39.91
N ARG A 47 -15.05 -31.81 39.85
CA ARG A 47 -15.87 -32.11 38.66
C ARG A 47 -16.98 -31.07 38.54
N GLY A 48 -16.74 -30.05 37.72
CA GLY A 48 -17.81 -29.36 37.00
C GLY A 48 -18.05 -30.09 35.69
N GLN A 49 -19.29 -30.53 35.44
CA GLN A 49 -19.71 -31.08 34.15
C GLN A 49 -19.70 -29.95 33.11
N GLU A 50 -18.56 -29.74 32.45
CA GLU A 50 -18.50 -29.06 31.16
C GLU A 50 -18.75 -30.12 30.08
N GLU A 51 -19.80 -29.93 29.30
CA GLU A 51 -20.02 -30.63 28.03
C GLU A 51 -18.68 -30.62 27.25
N PRO A 52 -18.12 -31.79 26.88
CA PRO A 52 -16.81 -31.82 26.26
C PRO A 52 -16.95 -31.16 24.89
N SER A 53 -16.45 -29.92 24.82
CA SER A 53 -16.22 -29.19 23.57
C SER A 53 -15.74 -30.18 22.52
N SER A 54 -16.53 -30.30 21.45
CA SER A 54 -16.33 -31.31 20.41
C SER A 54 -14.84 -31.37 20.05
N ARG A 55 -14.27 -32.56 19.87
CA ARG A 55 -12.84 -32.75 19.54
C ARG A 55 -12.35 -31.79 18.44
N VAL A 56 -13.25 -31.41 17.54
CA VAL A 56 -13.02 -30.39 16.50
C VAL A 56 -12.77 -29.00 17.10
N GLN A 57 -13.57 -28.53 18.06
CA GLN A 57 -13.35 -27.26 18.77
C GLN A 57 -12.03 -27.23 19.54
N GLN A 58 -11.64 -28.34 20.18
CA GLN A 58 -10.34 -28.46 20.85
C GLN A 58 -9.15 -28.42 19.88
N LEU A 59 -9.32 -28.98 18.68
CA LEU A 59 -8.33 -28.89 17.61
C LEU A 59 -8.27 -27.48 17.01
N LEU A 60 -9.40 -26.80 16.89
CA LEU A 60 -9.49 -25.44 16.36
C LEU A 60 -8.99 -24.38 17.36
N SER A 61 -9.17 -24.59 18.67
CA SER A 61 -8.70 -23.65 19.72
C SER A 61 -7.18 -23.55 19.81
N GLY A 62 -6.45 -24.54 19.30
CA GLY A 62 -5.00 -24.55 19.23
C GLY A 62 -4.43 -23.99 17.92
N LEU A 63 -5.27 -23.67 16.93
CA LEU A 63 -4.80 -23.07 15.70
C LEU A 63 -4.53 -21.58 15.96
N PRO A 64 -3.37 -21.05 15.51
CA PRO A 64 -3.17 -19.61 15.53
C PRO A 64 -4.29 -18.96 14.73
N VAL A 65 -5.05 -18.07 15.38
CA VAL A 65 -6.03 -17.24 14.71
C VAL A 65 -5.24 -16.38 13.72
N CYS A 66 -5.22 -16.79 12.45
CA CYS A 66 -4.75 -15.94 11.38
C CYS A 66 -5.66 -14.73 11.39
N GLN A 67 -5.16 -13.59 11.87
CA GLN A 67 -5.88 -12.33 11.68
C GLN A 67 -6.16 -12.22 10.18
N ALA A 68 -7.42 -11.96 9.84
CA ALA A 68 -7.77 -11.63 8.47
C ALA A 68 -6.80 -10.52 8.01
N PRO A 69 -6.21 -10.63 6.81
CA PRO A 69 -5.34 -9.59 6.29
C PRO A 69 -5.98 -8.22 6.55
N GLY A 70 -5.17 -7.25 7.02
CA GLY A 70 -5.61 -5.88 7.22
C GLY A 70 -6.36 -5.36 6.00
N ALA A 71 -7.21 -4.34 6.19
CA ALA A 71 -8.36 -3.94 5.36
C ALA A 71 -8.22 -3.91 3.82
N PHE A 72 -7.01 -4.08 3.26
CA PHE A 72 -6.74 -4.24 1.84
C PHE A 72 -5.79 -5.45 1.64
N ALA A 73 -6.35 -6.60 1.28
CA ALA A 73 -5.56 -7.80 0.94
C ALA A 73 -4.74 -7.63 -0.36
N THR A 74 -4.94 -6.52 -1.08
CA THR A 74 -4.27 -6.18 -2.32
C THR A 74 -3.55 -4.84 -2.13
N PRO A 75 -2.22 -4.77 -2.34
CA PRO A 75 -1.48 -3.51 -2.22
C PRO A 75 -1.93 -2.52 -3.31
N PRO A 76 -1.75 -1.20 -3.07
CA PRO A 76 -2.06 -0.19 -4.06
C PRO A 76 -1.19 -0.41 -5.30
N PRO A 77 -1.74 -0.24 -6.51
CA PRO A 77 -0.94 -0.40 -7.71
C PRO A 77 0.17 0.65 -7.72
N VAL A 78 1.37 0.20 -8.09
CA VAL A 78 2.60 0.97 -7.94
C VAL A 78 2.56 2.21 -8.84
N CYS A 79 2.77 3.39 -8.24
CA CYS A 79 3.15 4.58 -9.00
C CYS A 79 4.68 4.54 -9.23
N PRO A 80 5.16 4.34 -10.48
CA PRO A 80 6.59 4.36 -10.76
C PRO A 80 7.19 5.75 -10.58
N SER A 81 8.52 5.83 -10.66
CA SER A 81 9.27 7.10 -10.57
C SER A 81 8.77 8.12 -11.61
N VAL A 82 8.23 9.22 -11.11
CA VAL A 82 7.81 10.39 -11.90
C VAL A 82 9.01 11.26 -12.28
N TRP A 83 8.79 12.28 -13.13
CA TRP A 83 9.85 13.25 -13.44
C TRP A 83 10.39 13.91 -12.16
N GLU A 84 11.66 14.31 -12.17
CA GLU A 84 12.34 14.95 -11.02
C GLU A 84 11.51 16.07 -10.38
N ARG A 85 10.90 16.92 -11.22
CA ARG A 85 10.07 18.05 -10.78
C ARG A 85 8.85 17.64 -9.94
N ASP A 86 8.38 16.40 -10.09
CA ASP A 86 7.17 15.89 -9.45
C ASP A 86 7.50 14.96 -8.25
N LYS A 87 8.78 14.78 -7.88
CA LYS A 87 9.18 13.94 -6.74
C LYS A 87 8.55 14.36 -5.41
N ALA A 88 8.44 15.66 -5.17
CA ALA A 88 7.79 16.18 -3.96
C ALA A 88 6.30 15.83 -3.91
N LEU A 89 5.63 15.86 -5.06
CA LEU A 89 4.23 15.44 -5.19
C LEU A 89 4.09 13.93 -4.96
N LEU A 90 5.01 13.13 -5.50
CA LEU A 90 5.06 11.68 -5.28
C LEU A 90 5.26 11.32 -3.80
N ALA A 91 6.17 12.00 -3.10
CA ALA A 91 6.40 11.76 -1.68
C ALA A 91 5.16 12.04 -0.82
N ARG A 92 4.47 13.16 -1.08
CA ARG A 92 3.21 13.49 -0.40
C ARG A 92 2.11 12.48 -0.69
N TYR A 93 2.00 12.05 -1.95
CA TYR A 93 1.05 11.03 -2.35
C TYR A 93 1.29 9.70 -1.62
N HIS A 94 2.54 9.23 -1.51
CA HIS A 94 2.84 8.01 -0.78
C HIS A 94 2.51 8.12 0.71
N ALA A 95 2.87 9.23 1.35
CA ALA A 95 2.50 9.46 2.76
C ALA A 95 0.97 9.43 2.95
N TYR A 96 0.23 10.09 2.05
CA TYR A 96 -1.23 10.09 2.08
C TYR A 96 -1.84 8.68 1.92
N VAL A 97 -1.36 7.90 0.94
CA VAL A 97 -1.83 6.52 0.69
C VAL A 97 -1.53 5.63 1.89
N ASP A 98 -0.30 5.70 2.43
CA ASP A 98 0.09 4.92 3.60
C ASP A 98 -0.80 5.21 4.82
N ASP A 99 -1.14 6.48 5.04
CA ASP A 99 -2.01 6.89 6.15
C ASP A 99 -3.46 6.46 5.91
N ALA A 100 -3.95 6.57 4.66
CA ALA A 100 -5.28 6.11 4.26
C ALA A 100 -5.44 4.58 4.44
N GLU A 101 -4.41 3.81 4.15
CA GLU A 101 -4.42 2.35 4.33
C GLU A 101 -4.36 1.95 5.80
N LYS A 102 -3.56 2.65 6.63
CA LYS A 102 -3.45 2.39 8.08
C LYS A 102 -4.72 2.73 8.84
N ILE A 103 -5.29 3.91 8.59
CA ILE A 103 -6.48 4.41 9.29
C ILE A 103 -7.74 3.77 8.72
N GLY A 104 -7.71 3.41 7.43
CA GLY A 104 -8.87 3.04 6.64
C GLY A 104 -9.52 4.29 6.05
N TRP A 105 -9.63 4.34 4.72
CA TRP A 105 -10.06 5.53 3.98
C TRP A 105 -11.38 6.15 4.44
N ARG A 106 -12.32 5.34 4.98
CA ARG A 106 -13.59 5.84 5.53
C ARG A 106 -13.44 6.60 6.84
N ALA A 107 -12.45 6.24 7.64
CA ALA A 107 -12.17 6.88 8.93
C ALA A 107 -11.21 8.07 8.79
N LEU A 108 -10.84 8.46 7.55
CA LEU A 108 -10.00 9.63 7.31
C LEU A 108 -10.70 10.91 7.79
N PRO A 109 -9.99 11.76 8.57
CA PRO A 109 -10.46 13.10 8.92
C PRO A 109 -10.70 13.98 7.70
N ASP A 110 -11.57 14.98 7.83
CA ASP A 110 -11.89 15.91 6.73
C ASP A 110 -10.67 16.62 6.16
N ALA A 111 -9.69 16.96 7.00
CA ALA A 111 -8.44 17.56 6.56
C ALA A 111 -7.64 16.63 5.64
N SER A 112 -7.58 15.33 5.97
CA SER A 112 -6.92 14.32 5.13
C SER A 112 -7.70 14.08 3.84
N ARG A 113 -9.04 14.10 3.88
CA ARG A 113 -9.87 14.00 2.67
C ARG A 113 -9.64 15.19 1.73
N GLU A 114 -9.53 16.39 2.29
CA GLU A 114 -9.21 17.59 1.52
C GLU A 114 -7.81 17.53 0.90
N GLU A 115 -6.82 17.04 1.64
CA GLU A 115 -5.49 16.77 1.08
C GLU A 115 -5.57 15.77 -0.09
N GLY A 116 -6.34 14.69 0.05
CA GLY A 116 -6.56 13.71 -1.03
C GLY A 116 -7.17 14.35 -2.28
N ARG A 117 -8.17 15.22 -2.13
CA ARG A 117 -8.75 15.98 -3.26
C ARG A 117 -7.73 16.88 -3.94
N GLN A 118 -6.91 17.59 -3.16
CA GLN A 118 -5.85 18.45 -3.70
C GLN A 118 -4.77 17.66 -4.42
N LEU A 119 -4.37 16.51 -3.89
CA LEU A 119 -3.43 15.60 -4.56
C LEU A 119 -4.00 15.09 -5.88
N ALA A 120 -5.28 14.67 -5.89
CA ALA A 120 -5.94 14.20 -7.09
C ALA A 120 -5.97 15.27 -8.19
N ALA A 121 -6.32 16.51 -7.83
CA ALA A 121 -6.33 17.63 -8.76
C ALA A 121 -4.93 17.97 -9.31
N GLN A 122 -3.90 17.95 -8.47
CA GLN A 122 -2.51 18.19 -8.88
C GLN A 122 -2.01 17.11 -9.85
N TRP A 123 -2.27 15.84 -9.56
CA TRP A 123 -1.90 14.73 -10.43
C TRP A 123 -2.57 14.82 -11.80
N ARG A 124 -3.89 15.09 -11.84
CA ARG A 124 -4.60 15.30 -13.11
C ARG A 124 -4.06 16.50 -13.88
N SER A 125 -3.84 17.62 -13.21
CA SER A 125 -3.30 18.82 -13.84
C SER A 125 -1.97 18.53 -14.53
N ARG A 126 -1.08 17.82 -13.83
CA ARG A 126 0.19 17.34 -14.41
C ARG A 126 -0.02 16.41 -15.59
N ALA A 127 -0.94 15.44 -15.50
CA ALA A 127 -1.25 14.54 -16.60
C ALA A 127 -1.69 15.30 -17.86
N ILE A 128 -2.53 16.33 -17.69
CA ILE A 128 -3.02 17.19 -18.79
C ILE A 128 -1.88 18.00 -19.39
N ASP A 129 -1.04 18.65 -18.56
CA ASP A 129 0.13 19.40 -19.02
C ASP A 129 1.03 18.53 -19.92
N LEU A 130 1.23 17.27 -19.52
CA LEU A 130 2.05 16.31 -20.24
C LEU A 130 1.35 15.79 -21.50
N SER A 131 0.05 15.55 -21.45
CA SER A 131 -0.72 15.14 -22.63
C SER A 131 -0.70 16.20 -23.73
N ASN A 132 -0.69 17.48 -23.34
CA ASN A 132 -0.65 18.61 -24.26
C ASN A 132 0.76 18.96 -24.76
N ALA A 133 1.80 18.44 -24.10
CA ALA A 133 3.18 18.69 -24.51
C ALA A 133 3.56 17.75 -25.67
N LYS A 134 3.95 18.35 -26.81
CA LYS A 134 4.35 17.60 -28.02
C LYS A 134 5.46 16.57 -27.81
N ALA A 135 6.32 16.78 -26.80
CA ALA A 135 7.40 15.86 -26.47
C ALA A 135 6.93 14.56 -25.78
N THR A 136 5.67 14.50 -25.35
CA THR A 136 5.12 13.42 -24.50
C THR A 136 3.82 12.82 -25.03
N GLU A 137 3.41 13.12 -26.27
CA GLU A 137 2.16 12.67 -26.89
C GLU A 137 1.96 11.13 -26.92
N GLN A 138 3.03 10.33 -26.79
CA GLN A 138 2.98 8.86 -26.71
C GLN A 138 3.63 8.31 -25.43
N CYS A 139 3.69 9.11 -24.37
CA CYS A 139 4.30 8.69 -23.12
C CYS A 139 3.31 7.86 -22.30
N ASP A 140 3.55 6.55 -22.19
CA ASP A 140 2.86 5.65 -21.25
C ASP A 140 2.92 6.17 -19.80
N GLY A 141 3.90 7.04 -19.52
CA GLY A 141 4.09 7.69 -18.23
C GLY A 141 2.87 8.49 -17.74
N ILE A 142 2.05 8.99 -18.65
CA ILE A 142 0.86 9.81 -18.33
C ILE A 142 -0.19 8.98 -17.59
N TYR A 143 -0.29 7.68 -17.89
CA TYR A 143 -1.20 6.77 -17.20
C TYR A 143 -1.00 6.79 -15.68
N TRP A 144 0.26 6.83 -15.19
CA TRP A 144 0.57 6.83 -13.75
C TRP A 144 0.02 8.05 -13.03
N TYR A 145 0.00 9.19 -13.71
CA TYR A 145 -0.56 10.42 -13.17
C TYR A 145 -2.08 10.29 -13.03
N PHE A 146 -2.78 9.75 -14.03
CA PHE A 146 -4.23 9.53 -13.94
C PHE A 146 -4.59 8.47 -12.90
N GLN A 147 -3.85 7.37 -12.82
CA GLN A 147 -4.03 6.34 -11.80
C GLN A 147 -3.86 6.93 -10.39
N SER A 148 -2.79 7.70 -10.16
CA SER A 148 -2.53 8.33 -8.85
C SER A 148 -3.61 9.35 -8.49
N ALA A 149 -4.10 10.11 -9.47
CA ALA A 149 -5.24 11.01 -9.26
C ALA A 149 -6.51 10.23 -8.83
N ALA A 150 -6.78 9.11 -9.49
CA ALA A 150 -7.93 8.28 -9.18
C ALA A 150 -7.83 7.65 -7.79
N ILE A 151 -6.66 7.13 -7.39
CA ILE A 151 -6.46 6.54 -6.05
C ILE A 151 -6.61 7.61 -4.96
N ALA A 152 -6.01 8.79 -5.15
CA ALA A 152 -6.14 9.88 -4.19
C ALA A 152 -7.61 10.30 -4.00
N SER A 153 -8.37 10.38 -5.11
CA SER A 153 -9.80 10.69 -5.06
C SER A 153 -10.64 9.56 -4.48
N LEU A 154 -10.26 8.30 -4.70
CA LEU A 154 -10.94 7.13 -4.14
C LEU A 154 -10.90 7.16 -2.62
N PHE A 155 -9.75 7.49 -2.04
CA PHE A 155 -9.62 7.60 -0.58
C PHE A 155 -10.26 8.86 -0.01
N ALA A 156 -10.26 9.97 -0.75
CA ALA A 156 -10.87 11.21 -0.30
C ALA A 156 -12.41 11.15 -0.27
N ASP A 157 -13.02 10.68 -1.36
CA ASP A 157 -14.46 10.83 -1.59
C ASP A 157 -15.18 9.49 -1.86
N GLY A 158 -14.46 8.39 -2.04
CA GLY A 158 -15.01 7.05 -2.28
C GLY A 158 -15.26 6.70 -3.75
N SER A 159 -15.59 5.42 -3.99
CA SER A 159 -15.77 4.83 -5.33
C SER A 159 -16.98 5.37 -6.08
N GLU A 160 -17.99 5.86 -5.36
CA GLU A 160 -19.22 6.40 -5.93
C GLU A 160 -19.11 7.90 -6.26
N SER A 161 -18.00 8.54 -5.93
CA SER A 161 -17.83 9.97 -6.16
C SER A 161 -17.66 10.28 -7.65
N GLU A 162 -18.24 11.41 -8.08
CA GLU A 162 -18.12 11.88 -9.46
C GLU A 162 -16.66 12.21 -9.80
N ALA A 163 -15.92 12.77 -8.85
CA ALA A 163 -14.49 13.08 -9.00
C ALA A 163 -13.69 11.81 -9.33
N PHE A 164 -13.88 10.74 -8.54
CA PHE A 164 -13.26 9.45 -8.80
C PHE A 164 -13.64 8.89 -10.17
N ALA A 165 -14.94 8.91 -10.52
CA ALA A 165 -15.42 8.41 -11.79
C ALA A 165 -14.78 9.13 -13.00
N ARG A 166 -14.53 10.45 -12.87
CA ARG A 166 -13.83 11.24 -13.89
C ARG A 166 -12.37 10.79 -14.05
N TYR A 167 -11.61 10.67 -12.95
CA TYR A 167 -10.21 10.26 -13.01
C TYR A 167 -10.04 8.81 -13.46
N ARG A 168 -10.93 7.91 -13.00
CA ARG A 168 -10.96 6.52 -13.46
C ARG A 168 -11.15 6.44 -14.97
N ARG A 169 -12.04 7.27 -15.55
CA ARG A 169 -12.25 7.32 -17.00
C ARG A 169 -11.00 7.75 -17.77
N ASP A 170 -10.23 8.69 -17.24
CA ASP A 170 -8.97 9.08 -17.90
C ASP A 170 -7.96 7.93 -17.88
N ALA A 171 -7.82 7.23 -16.74
CA ALA A 171 -6.94 6.06 -16.64
C ALA A 171 -7.39 4.91 -17.56
N GLU A 172 -8.71 4.68 -17.64
CA GLU A 172 -9.34 3.66 -18.47
C GLU A 172 -9.07 3.86 -19.98
N SER A 173 -8.86 5.10 -20.43
CA SER A 173 -8.53 5.39 -21.84
C SER A 173 -7.24 4.71 -22.32
N TYR A 174 -6.39 4.26 -21.38
CA TYR A 174 -5.14 3.54 -21.65
C TYR A 174 -5.30 2.02 -21.72
N ARG A 175 -6.51 1.45 -21.53
CA ARG A 175 -6.73 -0.02 -21.53
C ARG A 175 -6.17 -0.71 -22.78
N GLY A 176 -6.29 -0.05 -23.94
CA GLY A 176 -5.84 -0.60 -25.23
C GLY A 176 -4.33 -0.53 -25.47
N TRP A 177 -3.57 0.12 -24.59
CA TRP A 177 -2.14 0.33 -24.79
C TRP A 177 -1.34 -0.88 -24.30
N SER A 178 -0.49 -1.44 -25.16
CA SER A 178 0.20 -2.72 -24.90
C SER A 178 1.08 -2.73 -23.65
N ARG A 179 1.57 -1.57 -23.21
CA ARG A 179 2.48 -1.45 -22.06
C ARG A 179 1.80 -1.22 -20.73
N VAL A 180 0.60 -0.64 -20.73
CA VAL A 180 -0.12 -0.25 -19.50
C VAL A 180 -1.51 -0.88 -19.39
N GLY A 181 -2.02 -1.55 -20.42
CA GLY A 181 -3.34 -2.19 -20.37
C GLY A 181 -3.50 -3.22 -19.25
N GLY A 182 -2.45 -3.99 -18.94
CA GLY A 182 -2.45 -4.89 -17.78
C GLY A 182 -2.48 -4.16 -16.44
N GLN A 183 -1.96 -2.93 -16.39
CA GLN A 183 -1.94 -2.09 -15.19
C GLN A 183 -3.29 -1.44 -14.94
N VAL A 184 -4.02 -1.11 -16.01
CA VAL A 184 -5.42 -0.67 -15.93
C VAL A 184 -6.29 -1.78 -15.32
N GLN A 185 -6.08 -3.04 -15.73
CA GLN A 185 -6.81 -4.18 -15.14
C GLN A 185 -6.50 -4.36 -13.65
N LEU A 186 -5.22 -4.33 -13.25
CA LEU A 186 -4.83 -4.39 -11.85
C LEU A 186 -5.42 -3.25 -11.01
N PHE A 187 -5.52 -2.05 -11.60
CA PHE A 187 -6.17 -0.92 -10.96
C PHE A 187 -7.67 -1.15 -10.75
N ASP A 188 -8.39 -1.67 -11.74
CA ASP A 188 -9.81 -2.00 -11.61
C ASP A 188 -10.07 -3.06 -10.54
N GLU A 189 -9.21 -4.09 -10.48
CA GLU A 189 -9.27 -5.11 -9.43
C GLU A 189 -9.07 -4.49 -8.04
N TYR A 190 -8.07 -3.62 -7.89
CA TYR A 190 -7.81 -2.90 -6.64
C TYR A 190 -9.01 -2.04 -6.21
N VAL A 191 -9.59 -1.27 -7.13
CA VAL A 191 -10.80 -0.47 -6.87
C VAL A 191 -11.96 -1.36 -6.43
N THR A 192 -12.14 -2.50 -7.09
CA THR A 192 -13.21 -3.46 -6.76
C THR A 192 -13.03 -4.00 -5.34
N VAL A 193 -11.80 -4.39 -4.97
CA VAL A 193 -11.49 -4.86 -3.60
C VAL A 193 -11.81 -3.79 -2.56
N ILE A 194 -11.43 -2.53 -2.81
CA ILE A 194 -11.73 -1.41 -1.91
C ILE A 194 -13.25 -1.20 -1.79
N ALA A 195 -13.97 -1.20 -2.91
CA ALA A 195 -15.41 -0.99 -2.96
C ALA A 195 -16.20 -2.15 -2.31
N SER A 196 -15.75 -3.39 -2.48
CA SER A 196 -16.38 -4.58 -1.87
C SER A 196 -16.05 -4.72 -0.38
N GLY A 197 -14.81 -4.42 0.03
CA GLY A 197 -14.44 -4.30 1.45
C GLY A 197 -15.25 -3.21 2.17
N ALA A 198 -15.74 -2.25 1.40
CA ALA A 198 -16.68 -1.25 1.84
C ALA A 198 -18.08 -1.82 2.18
N GLN A 199 -18.56 -2.85 1.48
CA GLN A 199 -19.89 -3.42 1.71
C GLN A 199 -19.93 -4.37 2.93
N LEU A 200 -18.85 -5.09 3.23
CA LEU A 200 -18.82 -6.12 4.28
C LEU A 200 -18.94 -5.60 5.72
N ARG A 201 -18.72 -4.31 5.99
CA ARG A 201 -18.86 -3.72 7.34
C ARG A 201 -20.20 -3.04 7.62
N GLN A 202 -21.13 -3.01 6.66
CA GLN A 202 -22.44 -2.37 6.84
C GLN A 202 -23.57 -3.34 7.24
N GLY A 203 -23.26 -4.61 7.50
CA GLY A 203 -24.25 -5.66 7.82
C GLY A 203 -24.20 -6.20 9.25
N ALA A 204 -23.58 -5.49 10.18
CA ALA A 204 -23.54 -5.88 11.60
C ALA A 204 -24.21 -4.78 12.44
N GLU A 205 -25.54 -4.76 12.43
CA GLU A 205 -26.37 -4.06 13.41
C GLU A 205 -27.45 -5.02 13.91
#